data_AF-A0A9E4M862-F1
#
_entry.id   AF-A0A9E4M862-F1
#
_cell.length_a   1.000
_cell.length_b   1.000
_cell.length_c   1.000
_cell.angle_alpha   90.00
_cell.angle_beta   90.00
_cell.angle_gamma   90.00
#
_symmetry.space_group_name_H-M   'P 1'
#
loop_
_entity.id
_entity.type
_entity.pdbx_description
1 polymer ?
#
loop_
_entity_poly.entity_id
_entity_poly.type
_entity_poly.pdbx_seq_one_letter_code
_entity_poly.pdbx_strand_id
1 'polypeptide(L)'
;MRSTVRIDDDLMIELKTRAHAESVSLTRMLNRMLRAGLARREPDGQRTRRFKQKTVSMGRPTVDLDKALALATRLEDEEIARKLALRK
;
A
#
# COMPACT_ATOMS: atom_id res chain seq x y z
N MET A 1 31.94 9.93 18.30
CA MET A 1 32.66 8.92 19.12
C MET A 1 33.42 7.99 18.19
N ARG A 2 34.65 7.59 18.54
CA ARG A 2 35.40 6.56 17.79
C ARG A 2 35.05 5.20 18.38
N SER A 3 34.63 4.28 17.53
CA SER A 3 34.25 2.92 17.92
C SER A 3 34.91 1.93 16.98
N THR A 4 35.34 0.80 17.50
CA THR A 4 35.86 -0.31 16.70
C THR A 4 34.82 -1.42 16.72
N VAL A 5 34.37 -1.85 15.54
CA VAL A 5 33.34 -2.88 15.39
C VAL A 5 33.90 -3.93 14.43
N ARG A 6 33.67 -5.22 14.73
CA ARG A 6 33.97 -6.29 13.78
C ARG A 6 32.88 -6.35 12.72
N ILE A 7 33.29 -6.40 11.46
CA ILE A 7 32.42 -6.49 10.28
C ILE A 7 32.96 -7.64 9.43
N ASP A 8 32.07 -8.49 8.93
CA ASP A 8 32.44 -9.59 8.04
C ASP A 8 33.05 -9.06 6.73
N ASP A 9 33.98 -9.83 6.15
CA ASP A 9 34.78 -9.36 5.01
C ASP A 9 33.91 -9.06 3.77
N ASP A 10 32.86 -9.84 3.55
CA ASP A 10 31.89 -9.65 2.46
C ASP A 10 31.12 -8.33 2.61
N LEU A 11 30.62 -8.04 3.82
CA LEU A 11 29.93 -6.79 4.12
C LEU A 11 30.87 -5.58 3.98
N MET A 12 32.13 -5.74 4.37
CA MET A 12 33.15 -4.70 4.25
C MET A 12 33.47 -4.38 2.78
N ILE A 13 33.52 -5.39 1.91
CA ILE A 13 33.65 -5.22 0.45
C ILE A 13 32.42 -4.48 -0.11
N GLU A 14 31.21 -4.94 0.23
CA GLU A 14 29.97 -4.32 -0.25
C GLU A 14 29.86 -2.84 0.14
N LEU A 15 30.20 -2.51 1.39
CA LEU A 15 30.19 -1.13 1.89
C LEU A 15 31.18 -0.24 1.13
N LYS A 16 32.39 -0.73 0.83
CA LYS A 16 33.37 0.01 0.02
C LYS A 16 32.86 0.26 -1.39
N THR A 17 32.33 -0.77 -2.04
CA THR A 17 31.80 -0.67 -3.41
C THR A 17 30.69 0.37 -3.49
N ARG A 18 29.74 0.35 -2.55
CA ARG A 18 28.66 1.35 -2.49
C ARG A 18 29.17 2.74 -2.18
N ALA A 19 30.13 2.86 -1.25
CA ALA A 19 30.70 4.16 -0.89
C ALA A 19 31.40 4.82 -2.08
N HIS A 20 32.13 4.03 -2.87
CA HIS A 20 32.77 4.46 -4.11
C HIS A 20 31.73 4.87 -5.16
N ALA A 21 30.72 4.03 -5.41
CA ALA A 21 29.67 4.32 -6.39
C ALA A 21 28.92 5.63 -6.11
N GLU A 22 28.73 5.96 -4.83
CA GLU A 22 28.05 7.19 -4.40
C GLU A 22 28.99 8.34 -4.05
N SER A 23 30.31 8.18 -4.23
CA SER A 23 31.33 9.19 -3.91
C SER A 23 31.22 9.74 -2.47
N VAL A 24 30.93 8.86 -1.52
CA VAL A 24 30.87 9.17 -0.09
C VAL A 24 31.93 8.41 0.69
N SER A 25 32.33 8.93 1.85
CA SER A 25 33.26 8.20 2.73
C SER A 25 32.64 6.92 3.27
N LEU A 26 33.46 5.91 3.49
CA LEU A 26 33.05 4.64 4.10
C LEU A 26 32.34 4.86 5.44
N THR A 27 32.83 5.78 6.28
CA THR A 27 32.20 6.12 7.56
C THR A 27 30.80 6.71 7.38
N ARG A 28 30.60 7.56 6.36
CA ARG A 28 29.28 8.13 6.06
C ARG A 28 28.32 7.04 5.56
N MET A 29 28.80 6.16 4.68
CA MET A 29 28.04 5.00 4.20
C MET A 29 27.64 4.09 5.36
N LEU A 30 28.58 3.70 6.21
CA LEU A 30 28.34 2.84 7.37
C LEU A 30 27.29 3.44 8.31
N ASN A 31 27.45 4.71 8.70
CA ASN A 31 26.48 5.38 9.56
C ASN A 31 25.09 5.47 8.92
N ARG A 32 25.01 5.71 7.61
CA ARG A 32 23.74 5.75 6.89
C ARG A 32 23.05 4.38 6.89
N MET A 33 23.80 3.31 6.60
CA MET A 33 23.27 1.95 6.61
C MET A 33 22.82 1.52 8.02
N LEU A 34 23.60 1.85 9.06
CA LEU A 34 23.22 1.59 10.45
C LEU A 34 21.93 2.32 10.83
N ARG A 35 21.80 3.61 10.49
CA ARG A 35 20.56 4.37 10.74
C ARG A 35 19.36 3.77 10.01
N ALA A 36 19.52 3.39 8.75
CA ALA A 36 18.45 2.75 7.98
C ALA A 36 18.06 1.38 8.56
N GLY A 37 19.04 0.59 9.01
CA GLY A 37 18.81 -0.68 9.68
C GLY A 37 18.08 -0.54 11.01
N LEU A 38 18.46 0.46 11.82
CA LEU A 38 17.78 0.78 13.09
C LEU A 38 16.36 1.30 12.86
N ALA A 39 16.14 2.15 11.84
CA ALA A 39 14.81 2.64 11.48
C ALA A 39 13.87 1.52 10.99
N ARG A 40 14.42 0.51 10.29
CA ARG A 40 13.66 -0.70 9.90
C ARG A 40 13.35 -1.63 11.09
N ARG A 41 14.07 -1.49 12.20
CA ARG A 41 13.94 -2.34 13.39
C ARG A 41 12.89 -1.84 14.37
N GLU A 42 12.16 -0.77 14.07
CA GLU A 42 10.89 -0.49 14.71
C GLU A 42 9.75 -1.17 13.93
N PRO A 43 9.31 -2.39 14.32
CA PRO A 43 8.00 -2.88 13.94
C PRO A 43 6.87 -2.21 14.74
N ASP A 44 7.12 -1.05 15.37
CA ASP A 44 6.12 -0.35 16.18
C ASP A 44 5.53 0.82 15.38
N GLY A 45 4.33 0.60 14.82
CA GLY A 45 3.44 1.69 14.44
C GLY A 45 3.07 1.85 12.97
N GLN A 46 3.82 1.27 12.02
CA GLN A 46 3.43 1.23 10.60
C GLN A 46 3.11 -0.17 10.11
N ARG A 47 2.39 -0.94 10.92
CA ARG A 47 1.35 -1.78 10.32
C ARG A 47 0.38 -0.80 9.69
N THR A 48 0.51 -0.56 8.37
CA THR A 48 -0.56 0.06 7.57
C THR A 48 -1.85 -0.57 8.06
N ARG A 49 -2.67 0.21 8.78
CA ARG A 49 -3.89 -0.33 9.39
C ARG A 49 -4.63 -1.04 8.26
N ARG A 50 -4.93 -2.33 8.45
CA ARG A 50 -5.70 -3.09 7.46
C ARG A 50 -6.92 -2.25 7.09
N PHE A 51 -7.14 -2.06 5.80
CA PHE A 51 -8.30 -1.33 5.32
C PHE A 51 -9.56 -1.94 5.95
N LYS A 52 -10.42 -1.08 6.51
CA LYS A 52 -11.73 -1.46 7.01
C LYS A 52 -12.77 -0.69 6.23
N GLN A 53 -13.62 -1.41 5.50
CA GLN A 53 -14.75 -0.80 4.82
C GLN A 53 -15.74 -0.28 5.86
N LYS A 54 -16.04 1.01 5.81
CA LYS A 54 -17.12 1.59 6.61
C LYS A 54 -18.45 1.18 6.00
N THR A 55 -19.34 0.61 6.81
CA THR A 55 -20.72 0.30 6.42
C THR A 55 -21.67 1.30 7.09
N VAL A 56 -22.80 1.54 6.45
CA VAL A 56 -23.91 2.34 6.97
C VAL A 56 -25.21 1.56 6.81
N SER A 57 -26.15 1.77 7.73
CA SER A 57 -27.47 1.15 7.63
C SER A 57 -28.25 1.79 6.47
N MET A 58 -28.65 0.98 5.49
CA MET A 58 -29.49 1.41 4.37
C MET A 58 -31.00 1.32 4.68
N GLY A 59 -31.36 0.96 5.92
CA GLY A 59 -32.75 0.75 6.32
C GLY A 59 -33.36 -0.52 5.74
N ARG A 60 -34.69 -0.61 5.76
CA ARG A 60 -35.45 -1.74 5.21
C ARG A 60 -35.73 -1.50 3.72
N PRO A 61 -35.50 -2.48 2.84
CA PRO A 61 -35.87 -2.36 1.43
C PRO A 61 -37.36 -2.04 1.25
N THR A 62 -37.66 -1.11 0.35
CA THR A 62 -39.04 -0.76 -0.04
C THR A 62 -39.57 -1.63 -1.18
N VAL A 63 -38.69 -2.43 -1.79
CA VAL A 63 -39.00 -3.37 -2.88
C VAL A 63 -38.54 -4.76 -2.48
N ASP A 64 -39.17 -5.78 -3.05
CA ASP A 64 -38.71 -7.14 -2.89
C ASP A 64 -37.33 -7.31 -3.56
N LEU A 65 -36.36 -7.77 -2.78
CA LEU A 65 -35.00 -8.04 -3.24
C LEU A 65 -34.76 -9.54 -3.46
N ASP A 66 -35.77 -10.39 -3.26
CA ASP A 66 -35.71 -11.77 -3.71
C ASP A 66 -35.53 -11.78 -5.23
N LYS A 67 -34.45 -12.42 -5.69
CA LYS A 67 -33.99 -12.36 -7.09
C LYS A 67 -33.61 -10.95 -7.57
N ALA A 68 -32.90 -10.17 -6.75
CA ALA A 68 -32.42 -8.82 -7.06
C ALA A 68 -31.77 -8.64 -8.45
N LEU A 69 -31.10 -9.66 -8.99
CA LEU A 69 -30.52 -9.59 -10.34
C LEU A 69 -31.59 -9.44 -11.42
N ALA A 70 -32.72 -10.15 -11.31
CA ALA A 70 -33.82 -10.03 -12.26
C ALA A 70 -34.49 -8.65 -12.17
N LEU A 71 -34.60 -8.11 -10.94
CA LEU A 71 -35.05 -6.73 -10.73
C LEU A 71 -34.12 -5.72 -11.41
N ALA A 72 -32.81 -5.90 -11.26
CA ALA A 72 -31.81 -5.03 -11.87
C ALA A 72 -31.89 -5.05 -13.41
N THR A 73 -32.00 -6.24 -14.02
CA THR A 73 -32.16 -6.39 -15.47
C THR A 73 -33.39 -5.64 -15.98
N ARG A 74 -34.55 -5.81 -15.32
CA ARG A 74 -35.78 -5.12 -15.72
C ARG A 74 -35.64 -3.60 -15.64
N LEU A 75 -35.03 -3.08 -14.56
CA LEU A 75 -34.80 -1.64 -14.39
C LEU A 75 -33.87 -1.08 -15.48
N GLU A 76 -32.87 -1.86 -15.89
CA GLU A 76 -31.95 -1.51 -16.96
C GLU A 76 -32.67 -1.48 -18.32
N ASP A 77 -33.46 -2.51 -18.64
CA ASP A 77 -34.25 -2.58 -19.87
C ASP A 77 -35.23 -1.40 -20.00
N GLU A 78 -35.93 -1.06 -18.91
CA GLU A 78 -36.86 0.08 -18.86
C GLU A 78 -36.13 1.41 -19.13
N GLU A 79 -34.94 1.59 -18.56
CA GLU A 79 -34.15 2.80 -18.77
C GLU A 79 -33.54 2.87 -20.18
N ILE A 80 -33.14 1.75 -20.76
CA ILE A 80 -32.70 1.67 -22.16
C ILE A 80 -33.84 2.05 -23.10
N ALA A 81 -35.03 1.47 -22.92
CA ALA A 81 -36.20 1.78 -23.72
C ALA A 81 -36.57 3.27 -23.64
N ARG A 82 -36.50 3.85 -22.43
CA ARG A 82 -36.71 5.29 -22.21
C ARG A 82 -35.71 6.15 -22.98
N LYS A 83 -34.42 5.82 -22.95
CA LYS A 83 -33.37 6.56 -23.66
C LYS A 83 -33.57 6.49 -25.19
N LEU A 84 -33.87 5.31 -25.71
CA LEU A 84 -34.18 5.10 -27.13
C LEU A 84 -35.38 5.94 -27.59
N ALA A 85 -36.45 5.98 -26.79
CA ALA A 85 -37.62 6.81 -27.08
C ALA A 85 -37.29 8.31 -27.09
N LEU A 86 -36.37 8.75 -26.23
CA LEU A 86 -35.86 10.13 -26.18
C LEU A 86 -34.82 10.44 -27.27
N ARG A 87 -34.41 9.44 -28.08
CA ARG A 87 -33.31 9.52 -29.06
C ARG A 87 -32.00 10.03 -28.43
N LYS A 88 -31.74 9.62 -27.19
CA LYS A 88 -30.52 9.94 -26.41
C LYS A 88 -29.66 8.71 -26.18
#